data_AF-A0A351AT97-F1
#
_entry.id   AF-A0A351AT97-F1
#
_cell.length_a   1.000
_cell.length_b   1.000
_cell.length_c   1.000
_cell.angle_alpha   90.00
_cell.angle_beta   90.00
_cell.angle_gamma   90.00
#
_symmetry.space_group_name_H-M   'P 1'
#
loop_
_entity.id
_entity.type
_entity.pdbx_description
1 polymer ?
#
loop_
_entity_poly.entity_id
_entity_poly.type
_entity_poly.pdbx_seq_one_letter_code
_entity_poly.pdbx_strand_id
1 'polypeptide(L)'
;MKAETPDGARCRRNFYNYEPEAGAAHLIHTYKHDGSPLPSFCGEPVRIALNAPDAKTLAEEIWASLDENNRVSLFVRFIGCADGAEDTFIINRHTR
;
A
#
# COMPACT_ATOMS: atom_id res chain seq x y z
N MET A 1 -10.01 2.58 -7.12
CA MET A 1 -11.34 2.40 -7.76
C MET A 1 -12.02 1.23 -7.07
N LYS A 2 -13.23 1.37 -6.55
CA LYS A 2 -13.92 0.31 -5.78
C LYS A 2 -15.35 0.13 -6.32
N ALA A 3 -15.85 -1.10 -6.35
CA ALA A 3 -17.27 -1.33 -6.63
C ALA A 3 -18.12 -0.62 -5.55
N GLU A 4 -19.11 0.15 -5.98
CA GLU A 4 -20.05 0.83 -5.10
C GLU A 4 -21.18 -0.11 -4.67
N THR A 5 -21.54 -1.05 -5.54
CA THR A 5 -22.60 -2.04 -5.35
C THR A 5 -22.03 -3.47 -5.41
N PRO A 6 -22.63 -4.46 -4.70
CA PRO A 6 -22.15 -5.85 -4.71
C PRO A 6 -22.13 -6.51 -6.09
N ASP A 7 -23.00 -6.09 -6.99
CA ASP A 7 -23.09 -6.56 -8.39
C ASP A 7 -22.06 -5.89 -9.32
N GLY A 8 -21.27 -4.93 -8.81
CA GLY A 8 -20.27 -4.21 -9.59
C GLY A 8 -20.83 -3.23 -10.63
N ALA A 9 -22.15 -2.99 -10.65
CA ALA A 9 -22.79 -2.14 -11.64
C ALA A 9 -22.34 -0.66 -11.55
N ARG A 10 -21.91 -0.23 -10.36
CA ARG A 10 -21.43 1.13 -10.11
C ARG A 10 -20.02 1.15 -9.55
N CYS A 11 -19.27 2.16 -9.97
CA CYS A 11 -17.86 2.31 -9.65
C CYS A 11 -17.63 3.61 -8.86
N ARG A 12 -17.08 3.47 -7.66
CA ARG A 12 -16.65 4.56 -6.80
C ARG A 12 -15.22 4.99 -7.14
N ARG A 13 -15.07 6.28 -7.45
CA ARG A 13 -13.79 6.96 -7.69
C ARG A 13 -13.61 8.02 -6.60
N ASN A 14 -12.67 7.79 -5.71
CA ASN A 14 -12.28 8.76 -4.70
C ASN A 14 -10.93 9.37 -5.09
N PHE A 15 -10.79 10.67 -4.88
CA PHE A 15 -9.54 11.40 -5.02
C PHE A 15 -9.13 11.91 -3.65
N TYR A 16 -7.87 11.71 -3.30
CA TYR A 16 -7.30 12.20 -2.06
C TYR A 16 -6.12 13.09 -2.42
N ASN A 17 -6.12 14.31 -1.89
CA ASN A 17 -5.05 15.26 -2.09
C ASN A 17 -4.49 15.66 -0.72
N TYR A 18 -3.17 15.56 -0.57
CA TYR A 18 -2.46 15.85 0.66
C TYR A 18 -1.26 16.72 0.32
N GLU A 19 -1.02 17.72 1.16
CA GLU A 19 0.26 18.44 1.12
C GLU A 19 1.39 17.47 1.48
N PRO A 20 2.53 17.50 0.75
CA PRO A 20 3.65 16.62 1.05
C PRO A 20 4.29 17.01 2.38
N GLU A 21 4.45 16.03 3.26
CA GLU A 21 5.10 16.20 4.55
C GLU A 21 6.17 15.14 4.73
N ALA A 22 7.41 15.57 4.98
CA ALA A 22 8.54 14.67 5.15
C ALA A 22 8.29 13.70 6.32
N GLY A 23 8.54 12.42 6.08
CA GLY A 23 8.34 11.37 7.09
C GLY A 23 6.88 10.92 7.25
N ALA A 24 5.94 11.41 6.43
CA ALA A 24 4.55 10.97 6.44
C ALA A 24 4.13 10.37 5.10
N ALA A 25 3.31 9.33 5.15
CA ALA A 25 2.67 8.74 3.98
C ALA A 25 1.19 8.42 4.25
N HIS A 26 0.45 8.16 3.18
CA HIS A 26 -0.96 7.77 3.25
C HIS A 26 -1.12 6.38 2.64
N LEU A 27 -1.53 5.42 3.46
CA LEU A 27 -1.69 4.02 3.10
C LEU A 27 -3.12 3.73 2.64
N ILE A 28 -3.23 3.09 1.48
CA ILE A 28 -4.45 2.48 0.99
C ILE A 28 -4.17 0.98 0.86
N HIS A 29 -4.90 0.16 1.63
CA HIS A 29 -4.80 -1.30 1.56
C HIS A 29 -6.17 -1.92 1.29
N THR A 30 -6.22 -3.23 1.05
CA THR A 30 -7.42 -3.93 0.55
C THR A 30 -8.47 -4.23 1.63
N TYR A 31 -8.07 -4.31 2.90
CA TYR A 31 -8.94 -4.72 4.01
C TYR A 31 -9.05 -3.62 5.06
N LYS A 32 -10.06 -3.63 5.92
CA LYS A 32 -10.20 -2.63 6.99
C LYS A 32 -9.50 -3.07 8.30
N HIS A 33 -9.64 -4.35 8.61
CA HIS A 33 -9.05 -5.05 9.76
C HIS A 33 -9.26 -6.56 9.54
N ASP A 34 -8.76 -7.38 10.46
CA ASP A 34 -8.97 -8.83 10.43
C ASP A 34 -10.47 -9.19 10.48
N GLY A 35 -10.90 -10.15 9.68
CA GLY A 35 -12.30 -10.60 9.67
C GLY A 35 -12.54 -11.75 8.68
N SER A 36 -13.67 -12.45 8.85
CA SER A 36 -14.08 -13.56 7.98
C SER A 36 -15.54 -13.38 7.53
N PRO A 37 -15.81 -13.03 6.25
CA PRO A 37 -14.84 -12.68 5.20
C PRO A 37 -14.12 -11.34 5.50
N LEU A 38 -12.93 -11.15 4.93
CA LEU A 38 -12.12 -9.95 5.18
C LEU A 38 -12.90 -8.68 4.78
N PRO A 39 -13.19 -7.77 5.72
CA PRO A 39 -13.95 -6.57 5.42
C PRO A 39 -13.14 -5.69 4.48
N SER A 40 -13.72 -5.33 3.33
CA SER A 40 -13.04 -4.46 2.36
C SER A 40 -12.76 -3.08 2.94
N PHE A 41 -11.62 -2.50 2.59
CA PHE A 41 -11.24 -1.14 2.97
C PHE A 41 -12.34 -0.11 2.71
N CYS A 42 -12.55 0.80 3.67
CA CYS A 42 -13.54 1.87 3.57
C CYS A 42 -13.04 3.10 4.36
N GLY A 43 -13.23 4.29 3.79
CA GLY A 43 -12.90 5.55 4.44
C GLY A 43 -11.73 6.28 3.80
N GLU A 44 -11.08 7.13 4.60
CA GLU A 44 -9.89 7.89 4.24
C GLU A 44 -8.62 7.02 4.30
N PRO A 45 -7.62 7.26 3.43
CA PRO A 45 -6.28 6.69 3.54
C PRO A 45 -5.70 6.87 4.95
N VAL A 46 -5.06 5.83 5.45
CA VAL A 46 -4.49 5.84 6.80
C VAL A 46 -3.15 6.56 6.76
N ARG A 47 -3.00 7.62 7.55
CA ARG A 47 -1.71 8.28 7.70
C ARG A 47 -0.74 7.40 8.48
N ILE A 48 0.45 7.18 7.93
CA ILE A 48 1.52 6.37 8.51
C ILE A 48 2.83 7.17 8.56
N ALA A 49 3.72 6.79 9.47
CA ALA A 49 5.09 7.27 9.46
C ALA A 49 5.87 6.56 8.34
N LEU A 50 6.70 7.31 7.61
CA LEU A 50 7.56 6.82 6.55
C LEU A 50 9.01 7.13 6.91
N ASN A 51 9.60 6.26 7.74
CA ASN A 51 10.95 6.46 8.30
C ASN A 51 11.99 5.47 7.73
N ALA A 52 11.58 4.57 6.85
CA ALA A 52 12.46 3.58 6.26
C ALA A 52 13.58 4.28 5.45
N PRO A 53 14.85 3.91 5.67
CA PRO A 53 15.98 4.56 5.02
C PRO A 53 16.13 4.20 3.53
N ASP A 54 15.56 3.08 3.10
CA ASP A 54 15.66 2.56 1.73
C ASP A 54 14.43 1.71 1.35
N ALA A 55 14.30 1.40 0.06
CA ALA A 55 13.17 0.65 -0.48
C ALA A 55 13.09 -0.78 0.08
N LYS A 56 14.23 -1.40 0.39
CA LYS A 56 14.29 -2.73 0.96
C LYS A 56 13.71 -2.78 2.37
N THR A 57 14.16 -1.88 3.25
CA THR A 57 13.70 -1.81 4.63
C THR A 57 12.19 -1.59 4.67
N LEU A 58 11.68 -0.65 3.86
CA LEU A 58 10.24 -0.43 3.77
C LEU A 58 9.49 -1.67 3.26
N ALA A 59 10.04 -2.36 2.25
CA ALA A 59 9.43 -3.56 1.72
C ALA A 59 9.36 -4.69 2.75
N GLU A 60 10.42 -4.90 3.53
CA GLU A 60 10.45 -5.91 4.59
C GLU A 60 9.46 -5.58 5.71
N GLU A 61 9.37 -4.31 6.14
CA GLU A 61 8.39 -3.84 7.12
C GLU A 61 6.94 -4.05 6.65
N ILE A 62 6.62 -3.60 5.43
CA ILE A 62 5.29 -3.80 4.84
C ILE A 62 5.01 -5.29 4.71
N TRP A 63 5.95 -6.07 4.15
CA TRP A 63 5.78 -7.50 3.94
C TRP A 63 5.46 -8.23 5.24
N ALA A 64 6.18 -7.92 6.32
CA ALA A 64 5.95 -8.48 7.65
C ALA A 64 4.59 -8.12 8.25
N SER A 65 4.03 -6.95 7.89
CA SER A 65 2.72 -6.50 8.35
C SER A 65 1.53 -7.11 7.57
N LEU A 66 1.77 -7.70 6.40
CA LEU A 66 0.73 -8.32 5.59
C LEU A 66 0.38 -9.73 6.10
N ASP A 67 -0.90 -10.10 5.96
CA ASP A 67 -1.36 -11.45 6.25
C ASP A 67 -0.54 -12.48 5.46
N GLU A 68 0.06 -13.42 6.20
CA GLU A 68 0.96 -14.40 5.61
C GLU A 68 0.26 -15.33 4.62
N ASN A 69 -1.01 -15.65 4.79
CA ASN A 69 -1.69 -16.54 3.84
C ASN A 69 -2.02 -15.83 2.52
N ASN A 70 -2.14 -14.50 2.54
CA ASN A 70 -2.61 -13.72 1.40
C ASN A 70 -1.52 -12.91 0.67
N ARG A 71 -0.34 -12.70 1.25
CA ARG A 71 0.77 -12.00 0.57
C ARG A 71 1.45 -12.86 -0.51
N VAL A 72 1.55 -12.34 -1.73
CA VAL A 72 2.14 -13.05 -2.89
C VAL A 72 3.35 -12.31 -3.44
N SER A 73 3.23 -11.01 -3.70
CA SER A 73 4.33 -10.17 -4.15
C SER A 73 4.17 -8.73 -3.66
N LEU A 74 5.28 -8.03 -3.53
CA LEU A 74 5.37 -6.63 -3.13
C LEU A 74 6.44 -5.93 -3.95
N PHE A 75 6.13 -4.74 -4.45
CA PHE A 75 7.04 -3.84 -5.15
C PHE A 75 7.12 -2.53 -4.36
N VAL A 76 8.33 -2.08 -4.06
CA VAL A 76 8.61 -0.79 -3.44
C VAL A 76 9.64 -0.06 -4.29
N ARG A 77 9.42 1.24 -4.50
CA ARG A 77 10.36 2.13 -5.18
C ARG A 77 10.43 3.48 -4.51
N PHE A 78 11.64 3.97 -4.29
CA PHE A 78 11.91 5.36 -3.95
C PHE A 78 12.38 6.07 -5.21
N ILE A 79 11.93 7.30 -5.42
CA ILE A 79 12.31 8.15 -6.55
C ILE A 79 12.79 9.48 -5.98
N GLY A 80 14.06 9.81 -6.22
CA GLY A 80 14.63 11.10 -5.83
C GLY A 80 13.93 12.26 -6.53
N CYS A 81 13.39 13.21 -5.78
CA CYS A 81 12.63 14.32 -6.37
C CYS A 81 13.51 15.27 -7.22
N ALA A 82 14.81 15.32 -6.95
CA ALA A 82 15.74 16.24 -7.61
C ALA A 82 16.36 15.65 -8.89
N ASP A 83 16.74 14.38 -8.85
CA ASP A 83 17.54 13.70 -9.88
C ASP A 83 16.83 12.52 -10.54
N GLY A 84 15.67 12.10 -10.01
CA GLY A 84 14.94 10.93 -10.48
C GLY A 84 15.64 9.61 -10.15
N ALA A 85 16.64 9.59 -9.26
CA ALA A 85 17.33 8.37 -8.88
C ALA A 85 16.33 7.36 -8.28
N GLU A 86 16.40 6.11 -8.76
CA GLU A 86 15.48 5.06 -8.34
C GLU A 86 16.19 4.06 -7.43
N ASP A 87 15.58 3.77 -6.28
CA ASP A 87 15.89 2.59 -5.46
C ASP A 87 14.67 1.68 -5.47
N THR A 88 14.82 0.45 -5.95
CA THR A 88 13.71 -0.49 -6.18
C THR A 88 13.97 -1.81 -5.48
N PHE A 89 12.95 -2.31 -4.77
CA PHE A 89 12.98 -3.62 -4.15
C PHE A 89 11.69 -4.40 -4.44
N ILE A 90 11.84 -5.70 -4.74
CA ILE A 90 10.73 -6.59 -5.08
C ILE A 90 10.83 -7.85 -4.22
N ILE A 91 9.74 -8.21 -3.56
CA ILE A 91 9.58 -9.49 -2.87
C ILE A 91 8.52 -10.29 -3.62
N ASN A 92 8.78 -11.56 -3.87
CA ASN A 92 7.79 -12.49 -4.41
C ASN A 92 7.91 -13.82 -3.65
N ARG A 93 6.79 -14.36 -3.16
CA ARG A 93 6.76 -15.65 -2.48
C ARG A 93 7.18 -16.81 -3.37
N HIS A 94 6.97 -16.68 -4.67
CA HIS A 94 7.17 -17.75 -5.66
C HIS A 94 8.42 -17.55 -6.52
N THR A 95 9.39 -16.73 -6.09
CA THR A 95 10.70 -16.69 -6.75
C THR A 95 11.36 -18.07 -6.68
N ARG A 96 11.74 -18.57 -7.86
CA ARG A 96 12.48 -19.82 -8.05
C ARG A 96 13.98 -19.58 -7.90
#